data_AF-A0AAU6D367-F1
#
_entry.id   AF-A0AAU6D367-F1
#
_cell.length_a   1.000
_cell.length_b   1.000
_cell.length_c   1.000
_cell.angle_alpha   90.00
_cell.angle_beta   90.00
_cell.angle_gamma   90.00
#
_symmetry.space_group_name_H-M   'P 1'
#
loop_
_entity.id
_entity.type
_entity.pdbx_description
1 polymer ?
#
loop_
_entity_poly.entity_id
_entity_poly.type
_entity_poly.pdbx_seq_one_letter_code
_entity_poly.pdbx_strand_id
1 'polypeptide(L)'
;MTDTARARKLADRIRVVVAETLQRRIKDPRLGYVTITDTRVTGDLREATVFYTVYGDDEERAASAAALESAKGVLRSEVGRQTGVRFTPSLAFVADALPDNARTIEDLLSKARAADEEVRKTATDAQYAGDADPYRKPAEDDEFDDDGTDDGTGTETGTGSQAATGTGAAEGSGRPAGGAKDEDGPSPA
;
A
#
# COMPACT_ATOMS: atom_id res chain seq x y z
N MET A 1 -4.22 5.85 -39.16
CA MET A 1 -4.43 5.17 -37.86
C MET A 1 -3.08 4.88 -37.25
N THR A 2 -2.87 5.28 -36.00
CA THR A 2 -1.65 5.01 -35.24
C THR A 2 -1.58 3.51 -34.94
N ASP A 3 -0.55 2.83 -35.44
CA ASP A 3 -0.35 1.39 -35.20
C ASP A 3 0.30 1.18 -33.83
N THR A 4 -0.54 1.24 -32.79
CA THR A 4 -0.13 1.10 -31.39
C THR A 4 0.45 -0.29 -31.08
N ALA A 5 0.00 -1.33 -31.78
CA ALA A 5 0.52 -2.69 -31.62
C ALA A 5 1.95 -2.80 -32.15
N ARG A 6 2.25 -2.17 -33.29
CA ARG A 6 3.61 -2.10 -33.82
C ARG A 6 4.53 -1.26 -32.94
N ALA A 7 4.04 -0.13 -32.42
CA ALA A 7 4.81 0.70 -31.48
C ALA A 7 5.22 -0.09 -30.22
N ARG A 8 4.29 -0.87 -29.63
CA ARG A 8 4.59 -1.74 -28.47
C ARG A 8 5.65 -2.80 -28.79
N LYS A 9 5.49 -3.54 -29.89
CA LYS A 9 6.49 -4.55 -30.30
C LYS A 9 7.87 -3.96 -30.54
N LEU A 10 7.92 -2.77 -31.13
CA LEU A 10 9.16 -2.04 -31.34
C LEU A 10 9.76 -1.59 -30.00
N ALA A 11 8.95 -1.09 -29.09
CA ALA A 11 9.38 -0.67 -27.76
C ALA A 11 10.02 -1.82 -26.97
N ASP A 12 9.35 -2.99 -26.93
CA ASP A 12 9.87 -4.20 -26.27
C ASP A 12 11.22 -4.61 -26.86
N ARG A 13 11.34 -4.55 -28.19
CA ARG A 13 12.60 -4.90 -28.87
C ARG A 13 13.70 -3.90 -28.57
N ILE A 14 13.41 -2.60 -28.59
CA ILE A 14 14.37 -1.54 -28.24
C ILE A 14 14.86 -1.74 -26.81
N ARG A 15 13.96 -2.03 -25.86
CA ARG A 15 14.32 -2.29 -24.46
C ARG A 15 15.37 -3.39 -24.34
N VAL A 16 15.14 -4.54 -24.98
CA VAL A 16 16.08 -5.68 -24.95
C VAL A 16 17.41 -5.32 -25.60
N VAL A 17 17.38 -4.72 -26.79
CA VAL A 17 18.60 -4.35 -27.53
C VAL A 17 19.43 -3.34 -26.74
N VAL A 18 18.81 -2.32 -26.16
CA VAL A 18 19.50 -1.31 -25.37
C VAL A 18 20.12 -1.94 -24.12
N ALA A 19 19.38 -2.79 -23.39
CA ALA A 19 19.90 -3.47 -22.21
C ALA A 19 21.11 -4.37 -22.54
N GLU A 20 21.03 -5.18 -23.60
CA GLU A 20 22.15 -6.03 -24.03
C GLU A 20 23.36 -5.21 -24.50
N THR A 21 23.13 -4.13 -25.23
CA THR A 21 24.20 -3.27 -25.75
C THR A 21 24.92 -2.54 -24.62
N LEU A 22 24.17 -2.07 -23.63
CA LEU A 22 24.70 -1.42 -22.44
C LEU A 22 25.62 -2.36 -21.67
N GLN A 23 25.18 -3.60 -21.43
CA GLN A 23 25.98 -4.60 -20.70
C GLN A 23 27.23 -5.07 -21.48
N ARG A 24 27.14 -5.21 -22.80
CA ARG A 24 28.21 -5.85 -23.60
C ARG A 24 29.21 -4.86 -24.20
N ARG A 25 28.76 -3.67 -24.62
CA ARG A 25 29.58 -2.75 -25.42
C ARG A 25 29.95 -1.44 -24.73
N ILE A 26 29.18 -1.00 -23.74
CA ILE A 26 29.43 0.27 -23.07
C ILE A 26 30.22 -0.01 -21.79
N LYS A 27 31.51 0.33 -21.80
CA LYS A 27 32.42 0.23 -20.65
C LYS A 27 32.88 1.63 -20.24
N ASP A 28 31.93 2.51 -19.96
CA ASP A 28 32.24 3.85 -19.47
C ASP A 28 32.41 3.79 -17.95
N PRO A 29 33.55 4.23 -17.37
CA PRO A 29 33.75 4.23 -15.92
C PRO A 29 32.78 5.14 -15.16
N ARG A 30 32.12 6.10 -15.85
CA ARG A 30 31.10 6.99 -15.27
C ARG A 30 29.70 6.36 -15.24
N LEU A 31 29.51 5.25 -15.94
CA LEU A 31 28.24 4.54 -15.98
C LEU A 31 28.18 3.64 -14.75
N GLY A 32 27.31 3.98 -13.80
CA GLY A 32 27.02 3.14 -12.63
C GLY A 32 26.22 1.88 -13.01
N TYR A 33 25.65 1.22 -12.00
CA TYR A 33 24.73 0.09 -12.22
C TYR A 33 23.38 0.59 -12.76
N VAL A 34 23.31 0.74 -14.08
CA VAL A 34 22.10 1.18 -14.80
C VAL A 34 21.22 -0.01 -15.18
N THR A 35 19.94 0.08 -14.86
CA THR A 35 18.91 -0.90 -15.25
C THR A 35 17.84 -0.24 -16.11
N ILE A 36 17.50 -0.85 -17.24
CA ILE A 36 16.43 -0.37 -18.13
C ILE A 36 15.08 -0.94 -17.65
N THR A 37 14.18 -0.07 -17.19
CA THR A 37 12.89 -0.47 -16.62
C THR A 37 11.82 -0.63 -17.70
N ASP A 38 11.69 0.36 -18.58
CA ASP A 38 10.68 0.38 -19.64
C ASP A 38 11.14 1.13 -20.88
N THR A 39 10.42 1.02 -21.99
CA THR A 39 10.60 1.83 -23.18
C THR A 39 9.25 2.16 -23.79
N ARG A 40 9.07 3.41 -24.23
CA ARG A 40 7.87 3.87 -24.93
C ARG A 40 8.23 4.45 -26.27
N VAL A 41 7.45 4.12 -27.28
CA VAL A 41 7.64 4.60 -28.65
C VAL A 41 6.41 5.38 -29.07
N THR A 42 6.62 6.51 -29.74
CA THR A 42 5.55 7.34 -30.28
C THR A 42 4.77 6.59 -31.37
N GLY A 43 3.54 7.02 -31.60
CA GLY A 43 2.64 6.39 -32.57
C GLY A 43 3.15 6.38 -34.02
N ASP A 44 4.02 7.33 -34.35
CA ASP A 44 4.67 7.48 -35.65
C ASP A 44 6.04 6.77 -35.74
N LEU A 45 6.45 6.08 -34.66
CA LEU A 45 7.70 5.32 -34.54
C LEU A 45 8.99 6.15 -34.72
N ARG A 46 8.90 7.48 -34.58
CA ARG A 46 10.05 8.38 -34.77
C ARG A 46 10.84 8.64 -33.49
N GLU A 47 10.19 8.54 -32.34
CA GLU A 47 10.80 8.83 -31.05
C GLU A 47 10.58 7.67 -30.09
N ALA A 48 11.61 7.34 -29.32
CA ALA A 48 11.58 6.32 -28.30
C ALA A 48 12.16 6.87 -26.99
N THR A 49 11.37 6.82 -25.92
CA THR A 49 11.79 7.17 -24.56
C THR A 49 12.14 5.90 -23.82
N VAL A 50 13.38 5.81 -23.35
CA VAL A 50 13.91 4.70 -22.56
C VAL A 50 13.95 5.13 -21.10
N PHE A 51 13.25 4.38 -20.25
CA PHE A 51 13.23 4.60 -18.80
C PHE A 51 14.30 3.74 -18.14
N TYR A 52 15.07 4.35 -17.25
CA TYR A 52 16.17 3.67 -16.56
C TYR A 52 16.26 4.07 -15.10
N THR A 53 16.75 3.17 -14.27
CA THR A 53 17.16 3.45 -12.90
C THR A 53 18.67 3.30 -12.78
N VAL A 54 19.27 4.11 -11.92
CA VAL A 54 20.68 3.97 -11.53
C VAL A 54 20.70 3.61 -10.05
N TYR A 55 21.44 2.56 -9.72
CA TYR A 55 21.75 2.26 -8.33
C TYR A 55 22.96 3.09 -7.92
N GLY A 56 22.77 4.02 -6.99
CA GLY A 56 23.83 4.94 -6.56
C GLY A 56 23.30 6.19 -5.86
N ASP A 57 24.22 7.11 -5.59
CA ASP A 57 23.92 8.47 -5.13
C ASP A 57 23.54 9.42 -6.29
N ASP A 58 23.18 10.66 -5.97
CA ASP A 58 22.73 11.63 -6.98
C ASP A 58 23.85 12.07 -7.93
N GLU A 59 25.11 12.02 -7.49
CA GLU A 59 26.27 12.31 -8.34
C GLU A 59 26.47 11.19 -9.37
N GLU A 60 26.37 9.93 -8.94
CA GLU A 60 26.41 8.75 -9.81
C GLU A 60 25.24 8.72 -10.80
N ARG A 61 24.04 9.16 -10.38
CA ARG A 61 22.88 9.33 -11.28
C ARG A 61 23.18 10.36 -12.37
N ALA A 62 23.72 11.52 -12.01
CA ALA A 62 24.06 12.57 -12.96
C ALA A 62 25.19 12.15 -13.91
N ALA A 63 26.22 11.48 -13.40
CA ALA A 63 27.32 10.94 -14.20
C ALA A 63 26.83 9.87 -15.19
N SER A 64 25.95 8.97 -14.73
CA SER A 64 25.34 7.94 -15.58
C SER A 64 24.43 8.53 -16.66
N ALA A 65 23.69 9.61 -16.35
CA ALA A 65 22.89 10.32 -17.34
C ALA A 65 23.76 10.91 -18.47
N ALA A 66 24.90 11.54 -18.12
CA ALA A 66 25.84 12.07 -19.09
C ALA A 66 26.51 10.96 -19.94
N ALA A 67 26.82 9.81 -19.32
CA ALA A 67 27.36 8.65 -20.01
C ALA A 67 26.36 8.05 -21.02
N LEU A 68 25.09 7.89 -20.63
CA LEU A 68 24.02 7.44 -21.52
C LEU A 68 23.79 8.41 -22.69
N GLU A 69 23.83 9.71 -22.44
CA GLU A 69 23.69 10.72 -23.48
C GLU A 69 24.84 10.64 -24.49
N SER A 70 26.08 10.45 -24.00
CA SER A 70 27.27 10.27 -24.85
C SER A 70 27.17 8.97 -25.67
N ALA A 71 26.60 7.91 -25.10
CA ALA A 71 26.43 6.63 -25.76
C ALA A 71 25.21 6.56 -26.70
N LYS A 72 24.36 7.60 -26.74
CA LYS A 72 23.12 7.64 -27.53
C LYS A 72 23.32 7.26 -29.00
N GLY A 73 24.38 7.76 -29.63
CA GLY A 73 24.68 7.45 -31.03
C GLY A 73 25.00 5.98 -31.28
N VAL A 74 25.75 5.35 -30.38
CA VAL A 74 26.10 3.93 -30.44
C VAL A 74 24.86 3.07 -30.19
N LEU A 75 24.10 3.38 -29.15
CA LEU A 75 22.85 2.69 -28.81
C LEU A 75 21.85 2.75 -29.96
N ARG A 76 21.64 3.94 -30.55
CA ARG A 76 20.76 4.10 -31.69
C ARG A 76 21.22 3.28 -32.90
N SER A 77 22.51 3.29 -33.20
CA SER A 77 23.05 2.52 -34.32
C SER A 77 22.82 1.02 -34.15
N GLU A 78 23.02 0.51 -32.93
CA GLU A 78 22.82 -0.91 -32.62
C GLU A 78 21.34 -1.30 -32.65
N VAL A 79 20.45 -0.44 -32.13
CA VAL A 79 18.99 -0.60 -32.26
C VAL A 79 18.59 -0.70 -33.73
N GLY A 80 19.11 0.17 -34.60
CA GLY A 80 18.83 0.12 -36.04
C GLY A 80 19.26 -1.21 -36.67
N ARG A 81 20.46 -1.69 -36.33
CA ARG A 81 21.01 -2.97 -36.82
C ARG A 81 20.21 -4.18 -36.37
N GLN A 82 19.85 -4.26 -35.10
CA GLN A 82 19.20 -5.44 -34.53
C GLN A 82 17.69 -5.50 -34.76
N THR A 83 17.05 -4.34 -34.99
CA THR A 83 15.59 -4.28 -35.18
C THR A 83 15.18 -4.26 -36.65
N GLY A 84 16.11 -3.94 -37.58
CA GLY A 84 15.84 -3.96 -39.02
C GLY A 84 14.81 -2.92 -39.48
N VAL A 85 14.60 -1.86 -38.70
CA VAL A 85 13.64 -0.80 -39.02
C VAL A 85 14.17 0.13 -40.09
N ARG A 86 13.31 0.55 -41.03
CA ARG A 86 13.68 1.51 -42.08
C ARG A 86 14.11 2.86 -41.50
N PHE A 87 13.42 3.31 -40.45
CA PHE A 87 13.75 4.53 -39.72
C PHE A 87 13.99 4.16 -38.27
N THR A 88 15.21 4.37 -37.81
CA THR A 88 15.55 4.16 -36.40
C THR A 88 15.09 5.36 -35.58
N PRO A 89 14.25 5.16 -34.55
CA PRO A 89 13.77 6.27 -33.72
C PRO A 89 14.93 7.00 -33.04
N SER A 90 14.73 8.26 -32.71
CA SER A 90 15.58 8.97 -31.76
C SER A 90 15.37 8.37 -30.37
N LEU A 91 16.47 8.21 -29.61
CA LEU A 91 16.40 7.72 -28.24
C LEU A 91 16.47 8.90 -27.28
N ALA A 92 15.54 8.98 -26.34
CA ALA A 92 15.57 9.86 -25.18
C ALA A 92 15.69 9.01 -23.92
N PHE A 93 16.47 9.46 -22.93
CA PHE A 93 16.67 8.74 -21.68
C PHE A 93 16.01 9.51 -20.53
N VAL A 94 15.19 8.83 -19.75
CA VAL A 94 14.48 9.42 -18.60
C VAL A 94 14.74 8.55 -17.39
N ALA A 95 15.19 9.17 -16.30
CA ALA A 95 15.39 8.48 -15.03
C ALA A 95 14.02 8.11 -14.42
N ASP A 96 13.91 6.88 -13.95
CA ASP A 96 12.73 6.35 -13.30
C ASP A 96 12.75 6.71 -11.80
N ALA A 97 11.65 7.27 -11.30
CA ALA A 97 11.49 7.64 -9.89
C ALA A 97 11.07 6.44 -8.99
N LEU A 98 10.80 5.27 -9.58
CA LEU A 98 10.36 4.07 -8.85
C LEU A 98 11.24 3.63 -7.64
N PRO A 99 12.58 3.77 -7.63
CA PRO A 99 13.40 3.29 -6.51
C PRO A 99 13.10 3.99 -5.18
N ASP A 100 12.77 5.28 -5.22
CA ASP A 100 12.55 6.07 -4.00
C ASP A 100 11.20 5.72 -3.35
N ASN A 101 10.21 5.34 -4.17
CA ASN A 101 8.92 4.84 -3.69
C ASN A 101 9.03 3.49 -2.99
N ALA A 102 9.91 2.59 -3.46
CA ALA A 102 10.07 1.28 -2.84
C ALA A 102 10.54 1.38 -1.38
N ARG A 103 11.51 2.26 -1.10
CA ARG A 103 11.98 2.54 0.27
C ARG A 103 10.85 3.08 1.15
N THR A 104 10.08 4.03 0.62
CA THR A 104 8.94 4.61 1.32
C THR A 104 7.89 3.56 1.69
N ILE A 105 7.60 2.62 0.77
CA ILE A 105 6.65 1.54 1.03
C ILE A 105 7.19 0.58 2.11
N GLU A 106 8.48 0.23 2.06
CA GLU A 106 9.12 -0.63 3.07
C GLU A 106 9.07 0.01 4.47
N ASP A 107 9.33 1.32 4.55
CA ASP A 107 9.24 2.09 5.79
C ASP A 107 7.81 2.12 6.35
N LEU A 108 6.80 2.27 5.48
CA LEU A 108 5.40 2.23 5.89
C LEU A 108 5.00 0.82 6.35
N LEU A 109 5.46 -0.22 5.66
CA LEU A 109 5.15 -1.61 5.99
C LEU A 109 5.80 -2.04 7.31
N SER A 110 7.03 -1.61 7.57
CA SER A 110 7.72 -1.86 8.85
C SER A 110 7.01 -1.16 10.02
N LYS A 111 6.59 0.09 9.85
CA LYS A 111 5.78 0.82 10.84
C LYS A 111 4.44 0.13 11.11
N ALA A 112 3.73 -0.31 10.07
CA ALA A 112 2.47 -1.03 10.23
C ALA A 112 2.66 -2.35 11.00
N ARG A 113 3.69 -3.13 10.67
CA ARG A 113 4.02 -4.37 11.40
C ARG A 113 4.32 -4.12 12.88
N ALA A 114 5.03 -3.03 13.20
CA ALA A 114 5.32 -2.66 14.58
C ALA A 114 4.03 -2.33 15.35
N ALA A 115 3.14 -1.52 14.76
CA ALA A 115 1.85 -1.19 15.37
C ALA A 115 0.96 -2.43 15.56
N ASP A 116 0.89 -3.33 14.57
CA ASP A 116 0.12 -4.57 14.68
C ASP A 116 0.65 -5.50 15.78
N GLU A 117 1.96 -5.52 16.00
CA GLU A 117 2.59 -6.26 17.09
C GLU A 117 2.24 -5.68 18.46
N GLU A 118 2.21 -4.35 18.60
CA GLU A 118 1.80 -3.68 19.84
C GLU A 118 0.34 -3.95 20.18
N VAL A 119 -0.56 -3.89 19.19
CA VAL A 119 -1.97 -4.25 19.36
C VAL A 119 -2.12 -5.72 19.76
N ARG A 120 -1.35 -6.61 19.14
CA ARG A 120 -1.40 -8.05 19.47
C ARG A 120 -0.96 -8.33 20.90
N LYS A 121 0.12 -7.69 21.37
CA LYS A 121 0.58 -7.79 22.77
C LYS A 121 -0.48 -7.29 23.74
N THR A 122 -1.06 -6.13 23.44
CA THR A 122 -2.14 -5.56 24.25
C THR A 122 -3.35 -6.48 24.31
N ALA A 123 -3.69 -7.15 23.20
CA ALA A 123 -4.80 -8.10 23.14
C ALA A 123 -4.51 -9.41 23.88
N THR A 124 -3.28 -9.92 23.87
CA THR A 124 -2.90 -11.12 24.64
C THR A 124 -2.91 -10.87 26.15
N ASP A 125 -2.58 -9.64 26.58
CA ASP A 125 -2.58 -9.27 27.99
C ASP A 125 -3.94 -8.74 28.48
N ALA A 126 -4.89 -8.51 27.57
CA ALA A 126 -6.21 -8.01 27.91
C ALA A 126 -7.06 -9.11 28.59
N GLN A 127 -7.53 -8.82 29.80
CA GLN A 127 -8.59 -9.60 30.44
C GLN A 127 -9.96 -9.14 29.96
N TYR A 128 -10.87 -10.09 29.75
CA TYR A 128 -12.25 -9.80 29.35
C TYR A 128 -12.93 -8.91 30.41
N ALA A 129 -13.63 -7.87 29.97
CA ALA A 129 -14.22 -6.86 30.85
C ALA A 129 -15.48 -7.33 31.62
N GLY A 130 -15.77 -8.63 31.63
CA GLY A 130 -16.95 -9.22 32.27
C GLY A 130 -16.61 -10.47 33.08
N ASP A 131 -17.51 -10.81 34.00
CA ASP A 131 -17.37 -12.01 34.84
C ASP A 131 -17.55 -13.30 34.01
N ALA A 132 -16.98 -14.40 34.51
CA ALA A 132 -16.94 -15.70 33.81
C ALA A 132 -18.32 -16.34 33.59
N ASP A 133 -19.33 -15.95 34.36
CA ASP A 133 -20.71 -16.37 34.17
C ASP A 133 -21.64 -15.14 34.20
N PRO A 134 -22.10 -14.65 33.02
CA PRO A 134 -22.95 -13.47 32.94
C PRO A 134 -24.42 -13.75 33.28
N TYR A 135 -24.80 -14.98 33.62
CA TYR A 135 -26.18 -15.36 33.88
C TYR A 135 -26.50 -15.45 35.38
N ARG A 136 -27.69 -14.97 35.75
CA ARG A 136 -28.22 -15.10 37.10
C ARG A 136 -28.56 -16.56 37.38
N LYS A 137 -27.88 -17.17 38.34
CA LYS A 137 -28.20 -18.53 38.80
C LYS A 137 -29.59 -18.55 39.45
N PRO A 138 -30.44 -19.55 39.13
CA PRO A 138 -31.66 -19.79 39.89
C PRO A 138 -31.31 -19.99 41.36
N ALA A 139 -32.17 -19.51 42.26
CA ALA A 139 -32.02 -19.85 43.68
C ALA A 139 -32.08 -21.37 43.80
N GLU A 140 -31.15 -21.95 44.54
CA GLU A 140 -31.25 -23.35 44.96
C GLU A 140 -32.47 -23.41 45.88
N ASP A 141 -33.50 -24.16 45.47
CA ASP A 141 -34.66 -24.45 46.31
C ASP A 141 -34.13 -25.25 47.51
N ASP A 142 -33.98 -24.59 48.67
CA ASP A 142 -33.74 -25.25 49.94
C ASP A 142 -34.80 -26.34 50.12
N GLU A 143 -34.35 -27.57 50.36
CA GLU A 143 -35.18 -28.74 50.61
C GLU A 143 -36.27 -28.40 51.63
N PHE A 144 -37.52 -28.42 51.19
CA PHE A 144 -38.68 -28.36 52.08
C PHE A 144 -38.71 -29.64 52.91
N ASP A 145 -38.23 -29.56 54.15
CA ASP A 145 -38.48 -30.56 55.19
C ASP A 145 -40.00 -30.59 55.47
N ASP A 146 -40.62 -31.72 55.16
CA ASP A 146 -42.01 -32.06 55.43
C ASP A 146 -42.15 -32.58 56.87
N ASP A 147 -42.45 -31.71 57.83
CA ASP A 147 -43.29 -32.07 58.98
C ASP A 147 -44.04 -30.86 59.55
N GLY A 148 -45.29 -31.05 60.00
CA GLY A 148 -46.03 -30.01 60.71
C GLY A 148 -47.51 -29.89 60.37
N THR A 149 -48.32 -30.64 61.10
CA THR A 149 -49.78 -30.71 61.08
C THR A 149 -50.48 -29.40 61.50
N ASP A 150 -51.49 -29.03 60.71
CA ASP A 150 -52.81 -28.45 61.03
C ASP A 150 -53.02 -27.16 61.87
N ASP A 151 -54.01 -26.42 61.35
CA ASP A 151 -54.92 -25.43 61.92
C ASP A 151 -54.51 -23.94 62.07
N GLY A 152 -55.42 -23.07 61.59
CA GLY A 152 -55.45 -21.64 61.94
C GLY A 152 -55.77 -20.66 60.81
N THR A 153 -57.06 -20.51 60.48
CA THR A 153 -57.62 -19.52 59.55
C THR A 153 -57.49 -18.05 59.98
N GLY A 154 -57.41 -17.13 58.99
CA GLY A 154 -57.57 -15.67 59.10
C GLY A 154 -56.39 -14.96 58.42
N THR A 155 -56.48 -13.86 57.68
CA THR A 155 -57.52 -12.85 57.47
C THR A 155 -57.07 -11.99 56.27
N GLU A 156 -58.05 -11.33 55.72
CA GLU A 156 -58.16 -10.47 54.54
C GLU A 156 -57.12 -9.36 54.23
N THR A 157 -57.19 -8.90 52.96
CA THR A 157 -56.81 -7.58 52.38
C THR A 157 -55.31 -7.26 52.25
N GLY A 158 -54.81 -6.61 51.20
CA GLY A 158 -55.41 -6.00 50.03
C GLY A 158 -54.34 -5.23 49.23
N THR A 159 -54.63 -5.02 47.95
CA THR A 159 -54.35 -3.79 47.19
C THR A 159 -52.91 -3.39 46.81
N GLY A 160 -52.71 -3.39 45.48
CA GLY A 160 -51.94 -2.36 44.75
C GLY A 160 -50.45 -2.66 44.59
N SER A 161 -49.78 -2.37 43.50
CA SER A 161 -50.13 -1.59 42.30
C SER A 161 -49.00 -1.83 41.29
N GLN A 162 -49.38 -2.15 40.05
CA GLN A 162 -48.90 -1.63 38.76
C GLN A 162 -47.46 -1.07 38.73
N ALA A 163 -46.57 -1.70 37.97
CA ALA A 163 -46.38 -1.53 36.51
C ALA A 163 -45.33 -0.46 36.20
N ALA A 164 -44.33 -0.84 35.39
CA ALA A 164 -43.92 -0.09 34.21
C ALA A 164 -42.82 -0.87 33.48
N THR A 165 -43.24 -1.52 32.41
CA THR A 165 -42.45 -1.84 31.23
C THR A 165 -41.83 -0.57 30.61
N GLY A 166 -40.64 -0.69 30.02
CA GLY A 166 -40.05 0.39 29.22
C GLY A 166 -38.98 -0.14 28.27
N THR A 167 -39.42 -0.52 27.08
CA THR A 167 -38.64 -0.95 25.90
C THR A 167 -38.30 0.25 25.01
N GLY A 168 -37.18 0.19 24.27
CA GLY A 168 -36.94 0.95 23.02
C GLY A 168 -35.66 1.79 23.06
N ALA A 169 -34.57 1.42 22.35
CA ALA A 169 -34.31 1.56 20.91
C ALA A 169 -33.88 2.98 20.48
N ALA A 170 -32.67 3.13 19.91
CA ALA A 170 -32.40 3.77 18.60
C ALA A 170 -30.92 4.21 18.43
N GLU A 171 -30.35 3.80 17.28
CA GLU A 171 -29.51 4.54 16.31
C GLU A 171 -28.24 5.34 16.69
N GLY A 172 -27.25 5.27 15.80
CA GLY A 172 -26.22 6.30 15.66
C GLY A 172 -24.99 5.88 14.85
N SER A 173 -25.06 6.01 13.52
CA SER A 173 -23.92 5.94 12.61
C SER A 173 -23.09 7.23 12.64
N GLY A 174 -21.78 7.16 12.39
CA GLY A 174 -20.95 8.36 12.25
C GLY A 174 -19.48 8.08 11.92
N ARG A 175 -19.12 8.15 10.62
CA ARG A 175 -17.75 8.43 10.17
C ARG A 175 -17.45 9.93 10.39
N PRO A 176 -16.19 10.32 10.48
CA PRO A 176 -15.80 11.54 9.79
C PRO A 176 -14.59 11.36 8.87
N ALA A 177 -14.66 12.04 7.72
CA ALA A 177 -13.57 12.28 6.81
C ALA A 177 -13.19 13.76 6.85
N GLY A 178 -11.89 14.05 6.83
CA GLY A 178 -11.25 15.17 6.10
C GLY A 178 -11.44 16.61 6.59
N GLY A 179 -10.33 17.32 6.79
CA GLY A 179 -10.34 18.79 6.84
C GLY A 179 -9.00 19.39 7.28
N ALA A 180 -8.31 20.04 6.35
CA ALA A 180 -6.98 20.64 6.43
C ALA A 180 -6.87 21.86 7.37
N LYS A 181 -5.65 22.16 7.82
CA LYS A 181 -5.16 23.54 8.01
C LYS A 181 -3.67 23.66 7.70
N ASP A 182 -3.40 24.55 6.74
CA ASP A 182 -2.15 25.24 6.46
C ASP A 182 -1.59 25.94 7.71
N GLU A 183 -0.26 25.92 7.90
CA GLU A 183 0.49 27.04 8.48
C GLU A 183 1.91 27.10 7.88
N ASP A 184 2.40 28.32 7.81
CA ASP A 184 3.27 28.92 6.80
C ASP A 184 4.62 29.34 7.44
N GLY A 185 5.75 28.92 6.85
CA GLY A 185 7.10 29.52 6.94
C GLY A 185 7.80 29.70 8.30
N PRO A 186 9.06 30.19 8.34
CA PRO A 186 9.90 30.66 7.24
C PRO A 186 11.30 30.01 7.16
N SER A 187 11.91 30.19 5.98
CA SER A 187 13.34 30.04 5.68
C SER A 187 14.19 31.04 6.49
N PRO A 188 15.47 30.73 6.74
CA PRO A 188 16.46 31.75 6.41
C PRO A 188 17.76 31.25 5.75
N ALA A 189 18.14 32.03 4.74
CA ALA A 189 19.45 32.49 4.26
C ALA A 189 20.73 31.71 4.58
#